data_AF-Q1N7D4-F1
#
_entry.id   AF-Q1N7D4-F1
#
_cell.length_a   1.000
_cell.length_b   1.000
_cell.length_c   1.000
_cell.angle_alpha   90.00
_cell.angle_beta   90.00
_cell.angle_gamma   90.00
#
_symmetry.space_group_name_H-M   'P 1'
#
loop_
_entity.id
_entity.type
_entity.pdbx_description
1 polymer ?
#
loop_
_entity_poly.entity_id
_entity_poly.type
_entity_poly.pdbx_seq_one_letter_code
_entity_poly.pdbx_strand_id
1 'polypeptide(L)'
;MRMLYSGYQAWNDMLAPARLGAEWALGLRKTMGPMAEWAMPRRMFALMDVFQGAKLTHKRPAYDINLVQSGNAQVAVREEVALDMPFGNLLHFVKDDVAVDQPRVLVVAPMSGHFSTLLRNTVETLLRDHDVYITDWKNARDVPLSAGRFGFDDYVDYVIRFLQELGEGAHLVSVCQPCVPAMAAVALMSEDQDKATPRSMTLMGGPIDPNAAPTAVNDLANENRSNGSRKI
;
A
#
# COMPACT_ATOMS: atom_id res chain seq x y z
N MET A 1 0.58 -28.75 -7.69
CA MET A 1 0.99 -27.38 -7.31
C MET A 1 2.40 -26.99 -7.80
N ARG A 2 3.45 -27.81 -7.62
CA ARG A 2 4.81 -27.49 -8.12
C ARG A 2 4.93 -27.26 -9.64
N MET A 3 4.19 -28.02 -10.48
CA MET A 3 4.24 -27.86 -11.95
C MET A 3 3.61 -26.57 -12.48
N LEU A 4 2.54 -26.08 -11.85
CA LEU A 4 1.89 -24.82 -12.26
C LEU A 4 2.79 -23.62 -11.93
N TYR A 5 3.42 -23.65 -10.75
CA TYR A 5 4.37 -22.61 -10.34
C TYR A 5 5.62 -22.60 -11.22
N SER A 6 6.17 -23.76 -11.58
CA SER A 6 7.33 -23.83 -12.48
C SER A 6 7.02 -23.40 -13.91
N GLY A 7 5.87 -23.77 -14.45
CA GLY A 7 5.43 -23.31 -15.78
C GLY A 7 5.18 -21.80 -15.81
N TYR A 8 4.57 -21.27 -14.75
CA TYR A 8 4.41 -19.85 -14.54
C TYR A 8 5.76 -19.11 -14.44
N GLN A 9 6.70 -19.63 -13.66
CA GLN A 9 8.01 -19.00 -13.48
C GLN A 9 8.83 -19.01 -14.78
N ALA A 10 8.79 -20.11 -15.53
CA ALA A 10 9.41 -20.21 -16.86
C ALA A 10 8.83 -19.20 -17.86
N TRP A 11 7.50 -18.97 -17.85
CA TRP A 11 6.87 -17.97 -18.70
C TRP A 11 7.28 -16.54 -18.30
N ASN A 12 7.36 -16.26 -17.00
CA ASN A 12 7.81 -14.96 -16.50
C ASN A 12 9.28 -14.68 -16.87
N ASP A 13 10.14 -15.69 -16.76
CA ASP A 13 11.55 -15.62 -17.12
C ASP A 13 11.75 -15.43 -18.63
N MET A 14 10.94 -16.11 -19.45
CA MET A 14 10.96 -15.97 -20.91
C MET A 14 10.63 -14.54 -21.36
N LEU A 15 9.72 -13.86 -20.68
CA LEU A 15 9.33 -12.47 -20.99
C LEU A 15 10.28 -11.43 -20.39
N ALA A 16 11.23 -11.82 -19.52
CA ALA A 16 12.13 -10.88 -18.86
C ALA A 16 12.97 -10.02 -19.81
N PRO A 17 13.55 -10.54 -20.92
CA PRO A 17 14.32 -9.72 -21.86
C PRO A 17 13.49 -8.65 -22.56
N ALA A 18 12.25 -8.99 -22.96
CA ALA A 18 11.35 -8.05 -23.61
C ALA A 18 10.94 -6.91 -22.67
N ARG A 19 10.72 -7.21 -21.39
CA ARG A 19 10.42 -6.20 -20.37
C ARG A 19 11.61 -5.31 -20.05
N LEU A 20 12.83 -5.85 -20.05
CA LEU A 20 14.06 -5.08 -19.86
C LEU A 20 14.27 -4.09 -21.03
N GLY A 21 13.94 -4.48 -22.25
CA GLY A 21 13.88 -3.57 -23.40
C GLY A 21 12.84 -2.46 -23.24
N ALA A 22 11.66 -2.77 -22.69
CA ALA A 22 10.62 -1.78 -22.40
C ALA A 22 11.05 -0.78 -21.29
N GLU A 23 11.70 -1.26 -20.22
CA GLU A 23 12.26 -0.42 -19.17
C GLU A 23 13.33 0.54 -19.72
N TRP A 24 14.20 0.05 -20.60
CA TRP A 24 15.22 0.87 -21.26
C TRP A 24 14.59 1.94 -22.15
N ALA A 25 13.55 1.57 -22.93
CA ALA A 25 12.79 2.52 -23.74
C ALA A 25 12.07 3.59 -22.89
N LEU A 26 11.50 3.22 -21.74
CA LEU A 26 10.90 4.15 -20.78
C LEU A 26 11.95 5.09 -20.17
N GLY A 27 13.16 4.60 -19.88
CA GLY A 27 14.28 5.44 -19.46
C GLY A 27 14.64 6.52 -20.48
N LEU A 28 14.55 6.19 -21.78
CA LEU A 28 14.76 7.13 -22.88
C LEU A 28 13.66 8.18 -23.01
N ARG A 29 12.48 8.00 -22.40
CA ARG A 29 11.39 8.99 -22.38
C ARG A 29 11.89 10.35 -21.85
N LYS A 30 12.73 10.34 -20.80
CA LYS A 30 13.30 11.57 -20.21
C LYS A 30 14.24 12.30 -21.18
N THR A 31 14.93 11.58 -22.07
CA THR A 31 15.82 12.15 -23.10
C THR A 31 15.12 12.63 -24.36
N MET A 32 13.86 12.22 -24.62
CA MET A 32 13.13 12.59 -25.83
C MET A 32 12.39 13.95 -25.74
N GLY A 33 12.38 14.60 -24.56
CA GLY A 33 11.83 15.95 -24.39
C GLY A 33 10.38 16.09 -24.89
N PRO A 34 10.01 17.21 -25.54
CA PRO A 34 8.63 17.45 -26.01
C PRO A 34 8.10 16.44 -27.03
N MET A 35 8.97 15.70 -27.73
CA MET A 35 8.56 14.68 -28.70
C MET A 35 7.93 13.45 -28.02
N ALA A 36 8.27 13.18 -26.76
CA ALA A 36 7.65 12.10 -25.98
C ALA A 36 6.16 12.35 -25.70
N GLU A 37 5.73 13.61 -25.75
CA GLU A 37 4.35 14.04 -25.50
C GLU A 37 3.47 14.07 -26.77
N TRP A 38 4.01 13.73 -27.93
CA TRP A 38 3.19 13.56 -29.14
C TRP A 38 2.26 12.34 -29.03
N ALA A 39 1.11 12.39 -29.70
CA ALA A 39 0.04 11.41 -29.51
C ALA A 39 0.47 9.95 -29.72
N MET A 40 1.34 9.67 -30.69
CA MET A 40 1.82 8.31 -30.98
C MET A 40 2.92 7.85 -30.01
N PRO A 41 4.02 8.62 -29.77
CA PRO A 41 4.99 8.29 -28.73
C PRO A 41 4.37 8.12 -27.34
N ARG A 42 3.44 9.01 -26.93
CA ARG A 42 2.76 8.92 -25.63
C ARG A 42 2.00 7.60 -25.47
N ARG A 43 1.26 7.17 -26.50
CA ARG A 43 0.55 5.87 -26.50
C ARG A 43 1.52 4.69 -26.41
N MET A 44 2.63 4.77 -27.13
CA MET A 44 3.65 3.72 -27.14
C MET A 44 4.35 3.61 -25.78
N PHE A 45 4.69 4.74 -25.15
CA PHE A 45 5.21 4.76 -23.78
C PHE A 45 4.20 4.25 -22.76
N ALA A 46 2.93 4.64 -22.85
CA ALA A 46 1.89 4.11 -21.96
C ALA A 46 1.72 2.58 -22.11
N LEU A 47 1.80 2.06 -23.34
CA LEU A 47 1.77 0.62 -23.59
C LEU A 47 2.99 -0.09 -23.00
N MET A 48 4.18 0.48 -23.20
CA MET A 48 5.43 -0.04 -22.62
C MET A 48 5.41 -0.02 -21.09
N ASP A 49 4.83 1.03 -20.50
CA ASP A 49 4.65 1.19 -19.05
C ASP A 49 3.70 0.11 -18.49
N VAL A 50 2.55 -0.12 -19.13
CA VAL A 50 1.64 -1.21 -18.78
C VAL A 50 2.31 -2.58 -18.95
N PHE A 51 3.06 -2.80 -20.05
CA PHE A 51 3.72 -4.07 -20.33
C PHE A 51 4.88 -4.38 -19.37
N GLN A 52 5.66 -3.36 -19.02
CA GLN A 52 6.74 -3.46 -18.03
C GLN A 52 6.16 -3.64 -16.62
N GLY A 53 5.10 -2.91 -16.28
CA GLY A 53 4.34 -3.04 -15.04
C GLY A 53 3.62 -4.39 -14.88
N ALA A 54 3.32 -5.10 -15.98
CA ALA A 54 2.81 -6.47 -15.98
C ALA A 54 3.85 -7.53 -15.55
N LYS A 55 5.00 -7.11 -14.98
CA LYS A 55 5.96 -7.98 -14.31
C LYS A 55 5.45 -8.30 -12.91
N LEU A 56 5.25 -9.59 -12.64
CA LEU A 56 5.05 -10.06 -11.28
C LEU A 56 6.40 -10.04 -10.55
N THR A 57 6.61 -8.99 -9.74
CA THR A 57 7.73 -8.90 -8.81
C THR A 57 7.29 -9.36 -7.43
N HIS A 58 8.15 -10.13 -6.77
CA HIS A 58 7.95 -10.52 -5.38
C HIS A 58 8.73 -9.64 -4.40
N LYS A 59 9.60 -8.78 -4.93
CA LYS A 59 10.30 -7.76 -4.15
C LYS A 59 9.53 -6.46 -4.28
N ARG A 60 9.27 -5.81 -3.14
CA ARG A 60 8.69 -4.48 -3.09
C ARG A 60 9.59 -3.49 -3.86
N PRO A 61 9.05 -2.72 -4.82
CA PRO A 61 9.78 -1.59 -5.41
C PRO A 61 10.12 -0.54 -4.35
N ALA A 62 11.24 0.17 -4.46
CA ALA A 62 11.53 1.29 -3.56
C ALA A 62 10.52 2.43 -3.77
N TYR A 63 10.17 3.19 -2.73
CA TYR A 63 9.33 4.39 -2.89
C TYR A 63 10.01 5.49 -3.71
N ASP A 64 11.34 5.55 -3.74
CA ASP A 64 12.14 6.52 -4.52
C ASP A 64 11.67 7.98 -4.36
N ILE A 65 11.24 8.32 -3.14
CA ILE A 65 10.91 9.69 -2.72
C ILE A 65 12.13 10.21 -1.97
N ASN A 66 13.04 10.88 -2.69
CA ASN A 66 14.29 11.39 -2.13
C ASN A 66 14.19 12.86 -1.71
N LEU A 67 13.26 13.61 -2.30
CA LEU A 67 13.03 15.04 -2.07
C LEU A 67 11.53 15.32 -2.09
N VAL A 68 11.06 16.17 -1.19
CA VAL A 68 9.68 16.68 -1.18
C VAL A 68 9.67 18.18 -0.91
N GLN A 69 8.67 18.88 -1.46
CA GLN A 69 8.40 20.25 -1.10
C GLN A 69 7.67 20.29 0.25
N SER A 70 8.28 20.89 1.27
CA SER A 70 7.65 21.15 2.58
C SER A 70 7.65 22.65 2.82
N GLY A 71 6.46 23.26 2.78
CA GLY A 71 6.33 24.72 2.74
C GLY A 71 7.08 25.35 1.56
N ASN A 72 8.05 26.21 1.86
CA ASN A 72 8.87 26.92 0.86
C ASN A 72 10.25 26.29 0.62
N ALA A 73 10.53 25.12 1.19
CA ALA A 73 11.82 24.44 1.06
C ALA A 73 11.66 23.07 0.40
N GLN A 74 12.72 22.63 -0.29
CA GLN A 74 12.88 21.22 -0.63
C GLN A 74 13.65 20.53 0.48
N VAL A 75 13.10 19.42 0.97
CA VAL A 75 13.65 18.67 2.10
C VAL A 75 13.95 17.25 1.63
N ALA A 76 15.10 16.73 2.04
CA ALA A 76 15.48 15.34 1.79
C ALA A 76 14.57 14.39 2.59
N VAL A 77 14.19 13.29 1.96
CA VAL A 77 13.35 12.26 2.57
C VAL A 77 14.10 10.93 2.55
N ARG A 78 14.07 10.23 3.68
CA ARG A 78 14.65 8.89 3.83
C ARG A 78 13.62 7.93 4.42
N GLU A 79 13.59 6.71 3.87
CA GLU A 79 12.71 5.64 4.33
C GLU A 79 13.37 4.87 5.47
N GLU A 80 12.68 4.74 6.60
CA GLU A 80 13.10 3.95 7.75
C GLU A 80 12.02 2.94 8.16
N VAL A 81 12.44 1.85 8.81
CA VAL A 81 11.52 0.92 9.46
C VAL A 81 11.37 1.38 10.91
N ALA A 82 10.23 2.00 11.23
CA ALA A 82 9.91 2.43 12.59
C ALA A 82 9.53 1.25 13.50
N LEU A 83 8.83 0.26 12.95
CA LEU A 83 8.49 -0.97 13.67
C LEU A 83 8.52 -2.17 12.71
N ASP A 84 9.22 -3.23 13.13
CA ASP A 84 9.28 -4.51 12.40
C ASP A 84 8.43 -5.55 13.13
N MET A 85 7.37 -6.03 12.48
CA MET A 85 6.50 -7.09 12.99
C MET A 85 6.43 -8.28 12.01
N PRO A 86 6.09 -9.50 12.48
CA PRO A 86 6.18 -10.70 11.66
C PRO A 86 5.46 -10.66 10.31
N PHE A 87 4.29 -10.01 10.22
CA PHE A 87 3.47 -9.95 9.00
C PHE A 87 3.53 -8.61 8.28
N GLY A 88 4.19 -7.59 8.84
CA GLY A 88 4.24 -6.26 8.26
C GLY A 88 5.17 -5.33 9.00
N ASN A 89 5.69 -4.34 8.29
CA ASN A 89 6.51 -3.27 8.84
C ASN A 89 5.70 -1.99 8.90
N LEU A 90 6.06 -1.11 9.83
CA LEU A 90 5.71 0.29 9.80
C LEU A 90 6.88 1.05 9.19
N LEU A 91 6.67 1.64 8.01
CA LEU A 91 7.67 2.50 7.37
C LEU A 91 7.43 3.95 7.76
N HIS A 92 8.49 4.68 8.03
CA HIS A 92 8.51 6.11 8.34
C HIS A 92 9.33 6.85 7.29
N PHE A 93 8.77 7.91 6.72
CA PHE A 93 9.45 8.77 5.76
C PHE A 93 10.02 9.99 6.46
N VAL A 94 11.23 9.85 7.01
CA VAL A 94 11.88 10.91 7.78
C VAL A 94 12.32 12.03 6.88
N LYS A 95 12.04 13.26 7.31
CA LYS A 95 12.55 14.50 6.73
C LYS A 95 13.64 15.06 7.64
N ASP A 96 14.85 15.23 7.12
CA ASP A 96 16.01 15.61 7.94
C ASP A 96 15.96 17.09 8.40
N ASP A 97 15.38 17.98 7.60
CA ASP A 97 15.38 19.43 7.84
C ASP A 97 13.94 20.01 7.84
N VAL A 98 13.15 19.71 8.87
CA VAL A 98 11.81 20.31 9.05
C VAL A 98 11.85 21.39 10.13
N ALA A 99 11.51 22.62 9.77
CA ALA A 99 11.52 23.77 10.69
C ALA A 99 10.38 23.77 11.72
N VAL A 100 9.30 23.02 11.47
CA VAL A 100 8.09 22.97 12.28
C VAL A 100 7.64 21.53 12.43
N ASP A 101 7.22 21.14 13.63
CA ASP A 101 6.65 19.81 13.87
C ASP A 101 5.38 19.60 13.04
N GLN A 102 5.28 18.46 12.36
CA GLN A 102 4.20 18.18 11.42
C GLN A 102 3.28 17.08 11.98
N PRO A 103 1.95 17.17 11.76
CA PRO A 103 1.03 16.15 12.25
C PRO A 103 1.38 14.77 11.69
N ARG A 104 1.47 13.79 12.59
CA ARG A 104 1.72 12.39 12.23
C ARG A 104 0.51 11.78 11.55
N VAL A 105 0.72 11.06 10.45
CA VAL A 105 -0.34 10.34 9.75
C VAL A 105 0.07 8.90 9.48
N LEU A 106 -0.77 7.96 9.88
CA LEU A 106 -0.68 6.56 9.49
C LEU A 106 -1.50 6.33 8.23
N VAL A 107 -0.83 5.90 7.16
CA VAL A 107 -1.45 5.41 5.94
C VAL A 107 -1.55 3.89 6.02
N VAL A 108 -2.77 3.37 6.08
CA VAL A 108 -3.03 1.92 6.06
C VAL A 108 -3.20 1.48 4.62
N ALA A 109 -2.17 0.84 4.08
CA ALA A 109 -2.12 0.35 2.71
C ALA A 109 -2.82 -1.02 2.57
N PRO A 110 -3.45 -1.30 1.42
CA PRO A 110 -4.03 -2.61 1.16
C PRO A 110 -2.97 -3.71 1.16
N MET A 111 -3.32 -4.86 1.74
CA MET A 111 -2.43 -6.03 1.79
C MET A 111 -2.54 -6.87 0.51
N SER A 112 -3.72 -6.93 -0.09
CA SER A 112 -4.00 -7.81 -1.22
C SER A 112 -3.68 -7.14 -2.56
N GLY A 113 -2.92 -7.87 -3.39
CA GLY A 113 -2.79 -7.59 -4.82
C GLY A 113 -1.65 -6.64 -5.22
N HIS A 114 -1.14 -5.81 -4.31
CA HIS A 114 -0.07 -4.85 -4.60
C HIS A 114 0.80 -4.56 -3.37
N PHE A 115 1.98 -3.97 -3.59
CA PHE A 115 2.80 -3.41 -2.52
C PHE A 115 2.25 -2.07 -2.04
N SER A 116 2.62 -1.69 -0.82
CA SER A 116 2.35 -0.36 -0.24
C SER A 116 2.78 0.80 -1.14
N THR A 117 3.78 0.58 -2.01
CA THR A 117 4.25 1.54 -3.02
C THR A 117 3.20 1.92 -4.08
N LEU A 118 2.07 1.22 -4.18
CA LEU A 118 0.93 1.68 -4.96
C LEU A 118 0.45 3.07 -4.48
N LEU A 119 0.60 3.34 -3.17
CA LEU A 119 0.26 4.62 -2.55
C LEU A 119 1.42 5.61 -2.57
N ARG A 120 2.47 5.41 -3.40
CA ARG A 120 3.62 6.33 -3.49
C ARG A 120 3.18 7.79 -3.69
N ASN A 121 2.30 8.06 -4.66
CA ASN A 121 1.86 9.43 -4.93
C ASN A 121 1.07 10.02 -3.75
N THR A 122 0.32 9.17 -3.03
CA THR A 122 -0.38 9.57 -1.80
C THR A 122 0.61 9.95 -0.71
N VAL A 123 1.64 9.12 -0.49
CA VAL A 123 2.74 9.40 0.45
C VAL A 123 3.46 10.69 0.08
N GLU A 124 3.87 10.85 -1.18
CA GLU A 124 4.57 12.05 -1.67
C GLU A 124 3.73 13.33 -1.48
N THR A 125 2.42 13.24 -1.66
CA THR A 125 1.49 14.35 -1.45
C THR A 125 1.37 14.69 0.03
N LEU A 126 1.17 13.68 0.89
CA LEU A 126 1.02 13.89 2.34
C LEU A 126 2.30 14.43 2.97
N LEU A 127 3.46 13.99 2.49
CA LEU A 127 4.78 14.40 2.97
C LEU A 127 5.04 15.90 2.90
N ARG A 128 4.26 16.65 2.12
CA ARG A 128 4.35 18.11 2.06
C ARG A 128 3.99 18.78 3.38
N ASP A 129 3.01 18.21 4.10
CA ASP A 129 2.40 18.85 5.27
C ASP A 129 2.36 17.94 6.52
N HIS A 130 2.70 16.65 6.39
CA HIS A 130 2.57 15.64 7.46
C HIS A 130 3.84 14.85 7.69
N ASP A 131 4.00 14.31 8.90
CA ASP A 131 4.97 13.27 9.20
C ASP A 131 4.36 11.89 8.88
N VAL A 132 4.84 11.23 7.82
CA VAL A 132 4.10 10.14 7.16
C VAL A 132 4.65 8.77 7.55
N TYR A 133 3.75 7.91 8.01
CA TYR A 133 3.98 6.50 8.26
C TYR A 133 3.06 5.67 7.36
N ILE A 134 3.51 4.49 6.92
CA ILE A 134 2.70 3.59 6.11
C ILE A 134 2.90 2.14 6.53
N THR A 135 1.81 1.36 6.49
CA THR A 135 1.88 -0.09 6.68
C THR A 135 2.46 -0.75 5.43
N ASP A 136 3.48 -1.59 5.61
CA ASP A 136 4.10 -2.37 4.54
C ASP A 136 3.99 -3.87 4.84
N TRP A 137 3.03 -4.52 4.21
CA TRP A 137 2.72 -5.93 4.48
C TRP A 137 3.73 -6.87 3.83
N LYS A 138 4.22 -7.85 4.60
CA LYS A 138 5.13 -8.87 4.12
C LYS A 138 4.37 -9.90 3.29
N ASN A 139 5.04 -10.47 2.29
CA ASN A 139 4.45 -11.57 1.55
C ASN A 139 4.31 -12.80 2.48
N ALA A 140 3.08 -13.28 2.68
CA ALA A 140 2.80 -14.39 3.59
C ALA A 140 3.62 -15.66 3.30
N ARG A 141 4.06 -15.87 2.06
CA ARG A 141 4.93 -17.02 1.69
C ARG A 141 6.31 -16.96 2.37
N ASP A 142 6.76 -15.75 2.68
CA ASP A 142 8.09 -15.46 3.21
C ASP A 142 8.05 -15.33 4.76
N VAL A 143 6.85 -15.39 5.36
CA VAL A 143 6.65 -15.39 6.82
C VAL A 143 6.72 -16.84 7.34
N PRO A 144 7.56 -17.14 8.36
CA PRO A 144 7.68 -18.49 8.89
C PRO A 144 6.41 -18.93 9.62
N LEU A 145 6.08 -20.22 9.55
CA LEU A 145 4.91 -20.79 10.24
C LEU A 145 4.95 -20.60 11.76
N SER A 146 6.14 -20.45 12.34
CA SER A 146 6.31 -20.16 13.77
C SER A 146 5.80 -18.77 14.17
N ALA A 147 5.58 -17.85 13.22
CA ALA A 147 4.97 -16.55 13.47
C ALA A 147 3.46 -16.63 13.75
N GLY A 148 2.85 -17.81 13.58
CA GLY A 148 1.44 -18.04 13.86
C GLY A 148 0.55 -17.80 12.64
N ARG A 149 -0.71 -17.46 12.91
CA ARG A 149 -1.72 -17.17 11.88
C ARG A 149 -1.84 -15.65 11.71
N PHE A 150 -2.46 -15.26 10.61
CA PHE A 150 -2.83 -13.88 10.36
C PHE A 150 -4.24 -13.83 9.79
N GLY A 151 -5.18 -13.36 10.59
CA GLY A 151 -6.58 -13.18 10.29
C GLY A 151 -7.00 -11.72 10.35
N PHE A 152 -8.30 -11.50 10.48
CA PHE A 152 -8.87 -10.16 10.59
C PHE A 152 -8.46 -9.48 11.90
N ASP A 153 -8.59 -10.19 13.02
CA ASP A 153 -8.25 -9.67 14.35
C ASP A 153 -6.76 -9.29 14.43
N ASP A 154 -5.87 -10.11 13.86
CA ASP A 154 -4.44 -9.78 13.76
C ASP A 154 -4.21 -8.50 12.93
N TYR A 155 -4.99 -8.27 11.87
CA TYR A 155 -4.91 -7.01 11.11
C TYR A 155 -5.27 -5.83 12.01
N VAL A 156 -6.38 -5.93 12.73
CA VAL A 156 -6.85 -4.90 13.67
C VAL A 156 -5.77 -4.60 14.71
N ASP A 157 -5.20 -5.64 15.32
CA ASP A 157 -4.12 -5.52 16.31
C ASP A 157 -2.88 -4.82 15.74
N TYR A 158 -2.52 -5.09 14.48
CA TYR A 158 -1.41 -4.40 13.81
C TYR A 158 -1.71 -2.90 13.63
N VAL A 159 -2.93 -2.54 13.23
CA VAL A 159 -3.31 -1.12 13.09
C VAL A 159 -3.25 -0.41 14.45
N ILE A 160 -3.77 -1.05 15.50
CA ILE A 160 -3.69 -0.52 16.88
C ILE A 160 -2.23 -0.35 17.28
N ARG A 161 -1.41 -1.39 17.09
CA ARG A 161 0.02 -1.35 17.47
C ARG A 161 0.78 -0.27 16.73
N PHE A 162 0.52 -0.08 15.44
CA PHE A 162 1.14 0.99 14.66
C PHE A 162 0.69 2.38 15.11
N LEU A 163 -0.61 2.57 15.41
CA LEU A 163 -1.08 3.83 15.99
C LEU A 163 -0.44 4.11 17.35
N GLN A 164 -0.28 3.10 18.20
CA GLN A 164 0.44 3.20 19.47
C GLN A 164 1.92 3.56 19.30
N GLU A 165 2.57 3.07 18.24
CA GLU A 165 3.94 3.47 17.88
C GLU A 165 4.02 4.95 17.47
N LEU A 166 3.03 5.43 16.71
CA LEU A 166 2.92 6.87 16.39
C LEU A 166 2.61 7.70 17.63
N GLY A 167 1.83 7.17 18.58
CA GLY A 167 1.45 7.82 19.81
C GLY A 167 0.33 8.86 19.66
N GLU A 168 0.08 9.60 20.74
CA GLU A 168 -1.05 10.52 20.85
C GLU A 168 -1.04 11.59 19.76
N GLY A 169 -2.22 11.86 19.19
CA GLY A 169 -2.43 12.95 18.25
C GLY A 169 -2.18 12.62 16.78
N ALA A 170 -1.94 11.35 16.44
CA ALA A 170 -1.85 10.90 15.06
C ALA A 170 -3.19 11.00 14.31
N HIS A 171 -3.11 10.99 12.98
CA HIS A 171 -4.24 10.86 12.07
C HIS A 171 -4.16 9.53 11.32
N LEU A 172 -5.29 9.00 10.86
CA LEU A 172 -5.36 7.76 10.09
C LEU A 172 -5.98 7.98 8.72
N VAL A 173 -5.34 7.44 7.68
CA VAL A 173 -5.87 7.35 6.32
C VAL A 173 -5.82 5.90 5.87
N SER A 174 -6.97 5.30 5.61
CA SER A 174 -7.08 3.93 5.12
C SER A 174 -7.65 3.90 3.71
N VAL A 175 -7.11 3.04 2.85
CA VAL A 175 -7.47 3.00 1.42
C VAL A 175 -7.92 1.60 1.00
N CYS A 176 -9.14 1.48 0.51
CA CYS A 176 -9.75 0.26 -0.03
C CYS A 176 -9.97 -0.84 1.04
N GLN A 177 -9.38 -2.01 0.86
CA GLN A 177 -9.50 -3.19 1.73
C GLN A 177 -9.29 -2.92 3.24
N PRO A 178 -8.30 -2.13 3.68
CA PRO A 178 -8.07 -1.83 5.10
C PRO A 178 -9.14 -1.00 5.79
N CYS A 179 -10.12 -0.41 5.10
CA CYS A 179 -11.06 0.50 5.76
C CYS A 179 -11.88 -0.18 6.86
N VAL A 180 -12.22 -1.46 6.70
CA VAL A 180 -12.94 -2.24 7.72
C VAL A 180 -12.07 -2.52 8.95
N PRO A 181 -10.85 -3.13 8.83
CA PRO A 181 -10.01 -3.35 10.01
C PRO A 181 -9.54 -2.04 10.66
N ALA A 182 -9.28 -0.98 9.89
CA ALA A 182 -8.95 0.33 10.46
C ALA A 182 -10.10 0.92 11.28
N MET A 183 -11.35 0.81 10.79
CA MET A 183 -12.53 1.24 11.54
C MET A 183 -12.72 0.42 12.83
N ALA A 184 -12.51 -0.90 12.77
CA ALA A 184 -12.57 -1.77 13.95
C ALA A 184 -11.48 -1.41 14.98
N ALA A 185 -10.24 -1.16 14.53
CA ALA A 185 -9.14 -0.73 15.40
C ALA A 185 -9.47 0.56 16.14
N VAL A 186 -9.94 1.59 15.42
CA VAL A 186 -10.30 2.88 16.04
C VAL A 186 -11.49 2.72 16.99
N ALA A 187 -12.46 1.85 16.70
CA ALA A 187 -13.58 1.59 17.61
C ALA A 187 -13.11 0.95 18.93
N LEU A 188 -12.25 -0.07 18.87
CA LEU A 188 -11.69 -0.72 20.05
C LEU A 188 -10.81 0.24 20.87
N MET A 189 -9.92 0.98 20.21
CA MET A 189 -9.08 1.99 20.89
C MET A 189 -9.92 3.07 21.58
N SER A 190 -11.05 3.47 20.98
CA SER A 190 -11.97 4.43 21.57
C SER A 190 -12.70 3.86 22.79
N GLU A 191 -13.12 2.60 22.74
CA GLU A 191 -13.74 1.88 23.86
C GLU A 191 -12.78 1.78 25.05
N ASP A 192 -11.52 1.42 24.78
CA ASP A 192 -10.46 1.27 25.78
C ASP A 192 -9.87 2.61 26.27
N GLN A 193 -10.33 3.74 25.71
CA GLN A 193 -9.77 5.08 25.97
C GLN A 193 -8.25 5.15 25.73
N ASP A 194 -7.76 4.45 24.70
CA ASP A 194 -6.35 4.47 24.33
C ASP A 194 -5.95 5.90 23.91
N LYS A 195 -4.88 6.42 24.52
CA LYS A 195 -4.32 7.75 24.21
C LYS A 195 -3.81 7.85 22.77
N ALA A 196 -3.47 6.73 22.15
CA ALA A 196 -3.03 6.66 20.77
C ALA A 196 -4.20 6.64 19.76
N THR A 197 -5.46 6.69 20.20
CA THR A 197 -6.61 6.80 19.30
C THR A 197 -6.43 8.00 18.36
N PRO A 198 -6.56 7.83 17.03
CA PRO A 198 -6.25 8.89 16.09
C PRO A 198 -7.26 10.04 16.19
N ARG A 199 -6.79 11.27 16.03
CA ARG A 199 -7.63 12.50 16.06
C ARG A 199 -8.63 12.54 14.91
N SER A 200 -8.28 11.93 13.78
CA SER A 200 -9.20 11.74 12.67
C SER A 200 -8.93 10.41 11.96
N MET A 201 -9.98 9.87 11.35
CA MET A 201 -9.93 8.68 10.51
C MET A 201 -10.57 8.99 9.16
N THR A 202 -9.82 8.82 8.08
CA THR A 202 -10.30 8.96 6.71
C THR A 202 -10.32 7.60 6.04
N LEU A 203 -11.47 7.20 5.51
CA LEU A 203 -11.69 5.91 4.84
C LEU A 203 -11.94 6.16 3.36
N MET A 204 -11.03 5.72 2.49
CA MET A 204 -11.08 6.00 1.05
C MET A 204 -11.44 4.74 0.26
N GLY A 205 -12.62 4.70 -0.35
CA GLY A 205 -12.99 3.64 -1.31
C GLY A 205 -13.07 2.23 -0.72
N GLY A 206 -13.33 2.10 0.58
CA GLY A 206 -13.48 0.82 1.27
C GLY A 206 -14.94 0.40 1.47
N PRO A 207 -15.27 -0.90 1.36
CA PRO A 207 -16.65 -1.38 1.49
C PRO A 207 -17.04 -1.54 2.97
N ILE A 208 -17.56 -0.48 3.58
CA ILE A 208 -18.02 -0.51 4.99
C ILE A 208 -19.36 -1.23 5.10
N ASP A 209 -20.37 -0.75 4.38
CA ASP A 209 -21.64 -1.46 4.21
C ASP A 209 -21.76 -1.94 2.76
N PRO A 210 -21.52 -3.24 2.51
CA PRO A 210 -21.64 -3.78 1.16
C PRO A 210 -23.09 -3.77 0.65
N ASN A 211 -24.10 -3.62 1.52
CA ASN A 211 -25.50 -3.61 1.10
C ASN A 211 -26.00 -2.21 0.71
N ALA A 212 -25.28 -1.15 1.07
CA ALA A 212 -25.72 0.23 0.84
C ALA A 212 -25.76 0.61 -0.66
N ALA A 213 -24.92 0.00 -1.48
CA ALA A 213 -24.87 0.21 -2.94
C ALA A 213 -24.53 -1.11 -3.65
N PRO A 214 -25.53 -1.96 -3.94
CA PRO A 214 -25.31 -3.27 -4.55
C PRO A 214 -24.60 -3.18 -5.90
N THR A 215 -23.64 -4.05 -6.12
CA THR A 215 -22.87 -4.24 -7.36
C THR A 215 -22.96 -5.69 -7.83
N ALA A 216 -22.47 -6.00 -9.03
CA ALA A 216 -22.39 -7.39 -9.51
C ALA A 216 -21.59 -8.33 -8.57
N VAL A 217 -20.69 -7.79 -7.75
CA VAL A 217 -19.97 -8.55 -6.71
C VAL A 217 -20.93 -8.96 -5.58
N ASN A 218 -21.87 -8.08 -5.23
CA ASN A 218 -22.91 -8.38 -4.23
C ASN A 218 -23.88 -9.45 -4.73
N ASP A 219 -24.26 -9.39 -6.01
CA ASP A 219 -25.12 -10.40 -6.63
C ASP A 219 -24.46 -11.78 -6.58
N LEU A 220 -23.19 -11.87 -6.99
CA LEU A 220 -22.41 -13.10 -6.91
C LEU A 220 -22.26 -13.61 -5.46
N ALA A 221 -22.03 -12.72 -4.50
CA ALA A 221 -21.94 -13.10 -3.09
C ALA A 221 -23.27 -13.63 -2.54
N ASN A 222 -24.39 -13.02 -2.93
CA ASN A 222 -25.73 -13.41 -2.52
C ASN A 222 -26.19 -14.72 -3.18
N GLU A 223 -25.86 -14.95 -4.45
CA GLU A 223 -26.13 -16.21 -5.16
C GLU A 223 -25.40 -17.39 -4.49
N ASN A 224 -24.17 -17.17 -4.02
CA ASN A 224 -23.34 -18.19 -3.39
C ASN A 224 -23.53 -18.32 -1.87
N ARG A 225 -24.38 -17.50 -1.22
CA ARG A 225 -24.69 -17.59 0.23
C ARG A 225 -25.27 -18.95 0.64
N SER A 226 -25.83 -19.72 -0.29
CA SER A 226 -26.50 -21.00 -0.01
C SER A 226 -25.58 -22.19 0.27
N ASN A 227 -24.25 -22.07 0.09
CA ASN A 227 -23.31 -23.20 0.30
C ASN A 227 -22.42 -23.08 1.56
N GLY A 228 -22.48 -21.98 2.32
CA GLY A 228 -21.58 -21.73 3.46
C GLY A 228 -22.18 -21.92 4.86
N SER A 229 -23.49 -21.76 5.04
CA SER A 229 -24.11 -21.70 6.38
C SER A 229 -24.46 -23.05 7.02
N ARG A 230 -23.78 -24.13 6.60
CA ARG A 230 -23.77 -25.41 7.32
C ARG A 230 -22.34 -25.91 7.47
N LYS A 231 -21.59 -25.29 8.37
CA LYS A 231 -20.67 -25.99 9.29
C LYS A 231 -20.05 -24.99 10.27
N ILE A 232 -20.59 -25.07 11.49
CA ILE A 232 -20.04 -24.69 12.81
C ILE A 232 -19.84 -23.20 13.03
#